data_AF-V5FUX0-F1
#
_entry.id   AF-V5FUX0-F1
#
_cell.length_a   1.000
_cell.length_b   1.000
_cell.length_c   1.000
_cell.angle_alpha   90.00
_cell.angle_beta   90.00
_cell.angle_gamma   90.00
#
_symmetry.space_group_name_H-M   'P 1'
#
loop_
_entity.id
_entity.type
_entity.pdbx_description
1 polymer ?
#
loop_
_entity_poly.entity_id
_entity_poly.type
_entity_poly.pdbx_seq_one_letter_code
_entity_poly.pdbx_strand_id
1 'polypeptide(L)'
;GLLQYVMRLGGEVQVKMRWYEKLHNWDKALGLYQEKLEKESFDQDACLGQMRCLEALGEWAGLHKVVESKCQLLSEDNRQKACRLAAAASFGLHNWESMEKYVNVLPQDSQDGAFYRAILAIHKEQYKVAHDYIYKTREILDTELTAMAGESYQRAYGAMVQVQILSELEEVMQYKLVPERRHTLKAMWWQRLQAGQRLVEDWQKIIQVHSLVLEPHEDVHTWLKYAALCRKSGSMRLSHKTLVKLLGYDPEENPHLALPHTCPQVTFAYTKHLWAV
;
A
#
# COMPACT_ATOMS: atom_id res chain seq x y z
N GLY A 1 14.52 -17.60 16.27
CA GLY A 1 14.27 -16.22 16.75
C GLY A 1 13.51 -16.22 18.07
N LEU A 2 13.48 -15.10 18.79
CA LEU A 2 12.84 -14.97 20.12
C LEU A 2 11.40 -15.50 20.15
N LEU A 3 10.62 -15.32 19.08
CA LEU A 3 9.26 -15.86 18.96
C LEU A 3 9.22 -17.40 19.00
N GLN A 4 10.11 -18.08 18.25
CA GLN A 4 10.24 -19.55 18.29
C GLN A 4 10.76 -20.04 19.64
N TYR A 5 11.57 -19.24 20.32
CA TYR A 5 12.07 -19.56 21.66
C TYR A 5 10.95 -19.47 22.70
N VAL A 6 10.12 -18.41 22.67
CA VAL A 6 8.95 -18.24 23.54
C VAL A 6 7.88 -19.30 23.24
N MET A 7 7.64 -19.65 21.98
CA MET A 7 6.72 -20.73 21.60
C MET A 7 7.19 -22.11 22.10
N ARG A 8 8.51 -22.37 22.12
CA ARG A 8 9.09 -23.61 22.65
C ARG A 8 9.08 -23.68 24.17
N LEU A 9 9.12 -22.54 24.85
CA LEU A 9 9.11 -22.48 26.31
C LEU A 9 7.74 -22.76 26.93
N GLY A 10 6.65 -22.75 26.15
CA GLY A 10 5.34 -23.23 26.57
C GLY A 10 4.72 -22.56 27.80
N GLY A 11 5.34 -21.51 28.34
CA GLY A 11 4.89 -20.82 29.54
C GLY A 11 4.19 -19.53 29.18
N GLU A 12 2.93 -19.40 29.62
CA GLU A 12 2.07 -18.23 29.97
C GLU A 12 2.25 -16.84 29.30
N VAL A 13 3.22 -16.65 28.42
CA VAL A 13 3.40 -15.43 27.65
C VAL A 13 2.45 -15.53 26.48
N GLN A 14 1.25 -14.96 26.65
CA GLN A 14 0.31 -14.77 25.55
C GLN A 14 1.05 -14.12 24.38
N VAL A 15 1.14 -14.84 23.27
CA VAL A 15 1.79 -14.35 22.06
C VAL A 15 1.04 -13.09 21.63
N LYS A 16 1.67 -11.94 21.82
CA LYS A 16 1.04 -10.65 21.50
C LYS A 16 0.87 -10.56 19.98
N MET A 17 -0.34 -10.22 19.51
CA MET A 17 -0.65 -10.03 18.08
C MET A 17 0.36 -9.10 17.38
N ARG A 18 0.82 -8.05 18.09
CA ARG A 18 1.87 -7.12 17.65
C ARG A 18 3.19 -7.81 17.26
N TRP A 19 3.46 -9.03 17.72
CA TRP A 19 4.67 -9.77 17.35
C TRP A 19 4.60 -10.30 15.92
N TYR A 20 3.45 -10.83 15.50
CA TYR A 20 3.26 -11.26 14.12
C TYR A 20 3.26 -10.07 13.15
N GLU A 21 2.70 -8.95 13.59
CA GLU A 21 2.75 -7.67 12.89
C GLU A 21 4.20 -7.22 12.65
N LYS A 22 5.05 -7.24 13.69
CA LYS A 22 6.47 -6.91 13.59
C LYS A 22 7.30 -7.91 12.78
N LEU A 23 6.79 -9.13 12.59
CA LEU A 23 7.45 -10.16 11.78
C LEU A 23 6.94 -10.17 10.33
N HIS A 24 6.14 -9.18 9.92
CA HIS A 24 5.51 -9.11 8.59
C HIS A 24 4.66 -10.35 8.25
N ASN A 25 4.12 -11.03 9.27
CA ASN A 25 3.21 -12.17 9.08
C ASN A 25 1.75 -11.69 9.23
N TRP A 26 1.34 -10.92 8.23
CA TRP A 26 0.09 -10.16 8.24
C TRP A 26 -1.16 -11.04 8.23
N ASP A 27 -1.15 -12.19 7.53
CA ASP A 27 -2.29 -13.12 7.48
C ASP A 27 -2.63 -13.70 8.86
N LYS A 28 -1.62 -14.18 9.59
CA LYS A 28 -1.81 -14.72 10.95
C LYS A 28 -2.18 -13.62 11.94
N ALA A 29 -1.57 -12.44 11.81
CA ALA A 29 -1.91 -11.30 12.65
C ALA A 29 -3.39 -10.90 12.46
N LEU A 30 -3.87 -10.85 11.22
CA LEU A 30 -5.26 -10.50 10.90
C LEU A 30 -6.25 -11.48 11.53
N GLY A 31 -6.02 -12.79 11.40
CA GLY A 31 -6.88 -13.82 12.00
C GLY A 31 -6.99 -13.68 13.52
N LEU A 32 -5.86 -13.45 14.20
CA LEU A 32 -5.85 -13.24 15.66
C LEU A 32 -6.57 -11.95 16.07
N TYR A 33 -6.42 -10.86 15.30
CA TYR A 33 -7.16 -9.62 15.57
C TYR A 33 -8.67 -9.80 15.36
N GLN A 34 -9.10 -10.55 14.34
CA GLN A 34 -10.51 -10.87 14.11
C GLN A 34 -11.10 -11.69 15.26
N GLU A 35 -10.43 -12.78 15.65
CA GLU A 35 -10.88 -13.61 16.79
C GLU A 35 -10.96 -12.80 18.10
N LYS A 36 -10.03 -11.88 18.32
CA LYS A 36 -10.05 -11.02 19.50
C LYS A 36 -11.24 -10.06 19.49
N LEU A 37 -11.55 -9.46 18.34
CA LEU A 37 -12.67 -8.54 18.18
C LEU A 37 -14.04 -9.24 18.28
N GLU A 38 -14.10 -10.55 18.04
CA GLU A 38 -15.31 -11.37 18.25
C GLU A 38 -15.52 -11.73 19.74
N LYS A 39 -14.43 -11.90 20.50
CA LYS A 39 -14.46 -12.36 21.89
C LYS A 39 -14.51 -11.23 22.93
N GLU A 40 -13.84 -10.11 22.68
CA GLU A 40 -13.74 -8.98 23.62
C GLU A 40 -14.68 -7.83 23.24
N SER A 41 -15.20 -7.12 24.24
CA SER A 41 -15.94 -5.87 24.05
C SER A 41 -15.03 -4.81 23.43
N PHE A 42 -15.21 -4.55 22.13
CA PHE A 42 -14.58 -3.49 21.32
C PHE A 42 -13.23 -2.94 21.84
N ASP A 43 -12.13 -3.62 21.50
CA ASP A 43 -10.78 -3.10 21.72
C ASP A 43 -10.33 -2.21 20.54
N GLN A 44 -10.09 -0.93 20.82
CA GLN A 44 -9.63 0.06 19.82
C GLN A 44 -8.25 -0.31 19.25
N ASP A 45 -7.36 -0.86 20.07
CA ASP A 45 -6.01 -1.23 19.64
C ASP A 45 -6.01 -2.44 18.71
N ALA A 46 -6.86 -3.42 19.00
CA ALA A 46 -7.09 -4.57 18.13
C ALA A 46 -7.73 -4.13 16.80
N CYS A 47 -8.65 -3.17 16.84
CA CYS A 47 -9.24 -2.61 15.63
C CYS A 47 -8.20 -1.92 14.73
N LEU A 48 -7.32 -1.10 15.30
CA LEU A 48 -6.24 -0.47 14.54
C LEU A 48 -5.23 -1.50 14.02
N GLY A 49 -4.93 -2.53 14.80
CA GLY A 49 -4.09 -3.65 14.35
C GLY A 49 -4.68 -4.38 13.15
N GLN A 50 -5.99 -4.67 13.18
CA GLN A 50 -6.73 -5.24 12.06
C GLN A 50 -6.61 -4.36 10.81
N MET A 51 -6.80 -3.04 10.96
CA MET A 51 -6.70 -2.10 9.85
C MET A 51 -5.29 -2.08 9.21
N ARG A 52 -4.23 -2.10 10.03
CA ARG A 52 -2.84 -2.14 9.53
C ARG A 52 -2.53 -3.44 8.79
N CYS A 53 -3.04 -4.57 9.29
CA CYS A 53 -2.89 -5.85 8.58
C CYS A 53 -3.60 -5.84 7.22
N LEU A 54 -4.80 -5.24 7.14
CA LEU A 54 -5.53 -5.12 5.87
C LEU A 54 -4.81 -4.20 4.87
N GLU A 55 -4.21 -3.09 5.33
CA GLU A 55 -3.37 -2.23 4.49
C GLU A 55 -2.18 -2.99 3.91
N ALA A 56 -1.41 -3.69 4.76
CA ALA A 56 -0.23 -4.44 4.33
C ALA A 56 -0.57 -5.62 3.40
N LEU A 57 -1.76 -6.22 3.56
CA LEU A 57 -2.28 -7.26 2.66
C LEU A 57 -2.90 -6.68 1.37
N GLY A 58 -3.01 -5.35 1.25
CA GLY A 58 -3.69 -4.67 0.13
C GLY A 58 -5.19 -4.99 0.02
N GLU A 59 -5.83 -5.34 1.14
CA GLU A 59 -7.27 -5.60 1.24
C GLU A 59 -8.05 -4.28 1.40
N TRP A 60 -7.98 -3.42 0.39
CA TRP A 60 -8.53 -2.05 0.45
C TRP A 60 -10.04 -2.01 0.70
N ALA A 61 -10.81 -2.88 0.03
CA ALA A 61 -12.26 -2.94 0.19
C ALA A 61 -12.67 -3.39 1.61
N GLY A 62 -11.95 -4.35 2.19
CA GLY A 62 -12.16 -4.79 3.57
C GLY A 62 -11.81 -3.67 4.56
N LEU A 63 -10.68 -3.00 4.35
CA LEU A 63 -10.23 -1.88 5.18
C LEU A 63 -11.25 -0.73 5.17
N HIS A 64 -11.76 -0.36 4.00
CA HIS A 64 -12.76 0.70 3.87
C HIS A 64 -14.03 0.39 4.66
N LYS A 65 -14.57 -0.84 4.57
CA LYS A 65 -15.76 -1.28 5.33
C LYS A 65 -15.53 -1.24 6.85
N VAL A 66 -14.34 -1.64 7.30
CA VAL A 66 -13.99 -1.63 8.73
C VAL A 66 -13.89 -0.20 9.25
N VAL A 67 -13.30 0.72 8.47
CA VAL A 67 -13.26 2.14 8.84
C VAL A 67 -14.67 2.72 8.89
N GLU A 68 -15.48 2.53 7.87
CA GLU A 68 -16.83 3.13 7.81
C GLU A 68 -17.71 2.71 8.99
N SER A 69 -17.63 1.45 9.39
CA SER A 69 -18.40 0.91 10.53
C SER A 69 -17.84 1.32 11.90
N LYS A 70 -16.52 1.40 12.07
CA LYS A 70 -15.89 1.55 13.39
C LYS A 70 -15.28 2.94 13.65
N CYS A 71 -15.17 3.82 12.66
CA CYS A 71 -14.49 5.11 12.78
C CYS A 71 -15.13 6.02 13.84
N GLN A 72 -16.46 5.99 14.00
CA GLN A 72 -17.18 6.80 14.99
C GLN A 72 -16.97 6.33 16.44
N LEU A 73 -16.53 5.08 16.64
CA LEU A 73 -16.32 4.48 17.96
C LEU A 73 -14.91 4.70 18.52
N LEU A 74 -14.00 5.23 17.69
CA LEU A 74 -12.60 5.45 18.05
C LEU A 74 -12.42 6.79 18.77
N SER A 75 -11.43 6.85 19.66
CA SER A 75 -10.97 8.12 20.25
C SER A 75 -10.38 9.05 19.18
N GLU A 76 -10.28 10.35 19.44
CA GLU A 76 -9.73 11.35 18.52
C GLU A 76 -8.35 10.96 17.93
N ASP A 77 -7.41 10.52 18.79
CA ASP A 77 -6.06 10.09 18.36
C ASP A 77 -6.10 8.81 17.49
N ASN A 78 -6.91 7.83 17.91
CA ASN A 78 -7.08 6.60 17.14
C ASN A 78 -7.85 6.83 15.84
N ARG A 79 -8.74 7.83 15.80
CA ARG A 79 -9.46 8.26 14.61
C ARG A 79 -8.50 8.83 13.58
N GLN A 80 -7.51 9.65 13.96
CA GLN A 80 -6.50 10.14 13.02
C GLN A 80 -5.70 8.99 12.39
N LYS A 81 -5.26 8.01 13.21
CA LYS A 81 -4.55 6.82 12.71
C LYS A 81 -5.43 5.99 11.77
N ALA A 82 -6.69 5.79 12.12
CA ALA A 82 -7.65 5.09 11.26
C ALA A 82 -7.90 5.85 9.95
N CYS A 83 -8.07 7.18 10.00
CA CYS A 83 -8.25 8.02 8.83
C CYS A 83 -7.06 7.99 7.88
N ARG A 84 -5.82 7.85 8.38
CA ARG A 84 -4.64 7.63 7.53
C ARG A 84 -4.76 6.34 6.72
N LEU A 85 -5.08 5.23 7.40
CA LEU A 85 -5.27 3.93 6.77
C LEU A 85 -6.45 3.95 5.79
N ALA A 86 -7.51 4.68 6.15
CA ALA A 86 -8.67 4.88 5.30
C ALA A 86 -8.35 5.69 4.04
N ALA A 87 -7.53 6.74 4.15
CA ALA A 87 -7.07 7.53 3.01
C ALA A 87 -6.24 6.67 2.05
N ALA A 88 -5.35 5.82 2.56
CA ALA A 88 -4.59 4.84 1.76
C ALA A 88 -5.53 3.86 1.02
N ALA A 89 -6.53 3.33 1.72
CA ALA A 89 -7.52 2.41 1.13
C ALA A 89 -8.39 3.08 0.08
N SER A 90 -8.91 4.28 0.36
CA SER A 90 -9.71 5.05 -0.58
C SER A 90 -8.90 5.46 -1.81
N PHE A 91 -7.62 5.77 -1.66
CA PHE A 91 -6.71 5.99 -2.78
C PHE A 91 -6.55 4.71 -3.63
N GLY A 92 -6.39 3.54 -3.00
CA GLY A 92 -6.23 2.25 -3.70
C GLY A 92 -7.49 1.76 -4.40
N LEU A 93 -8.67 2.18 -3.94
CA LEU A 93 -9.97 1.91 -4.57
C LEU A 93 -10.39 2.97 -5.58
N HIS A 94 -9.61 4.05 -5.74
CA HIS A 94 -9.98 5.24 -6.51
C HIS A 94 -11.30 5.90 -6.05
N ASN A 95 -11.64 5.79 -4.75
CA ASN A 95 -12.79 6.48 -4.15
C ASN A 95 -12.36 7.83 -3.56
N TRP A 96 -12.34 8.85 -4.43
CA TRP A 96 -11.85 10.19 -4.11
C TRP A 96 -12.72 10.95 -3.10
N GLU A 97 -14.04 10.74 -3.10
CA GLU A 97 -14.96 11.41 -2.17
C GLU A 97 -14.70 10.99 -0.73
N SER A 98 -14.56 9.68 -0.50
CA SER A 98 -14.21 9.14 0.81
C SER A 98 -12.81 9.58 1.23
N MET A 99 -11.86 9.61 0.30
CA MET A 99 -10.50 10.08 0.57
C MET A 99 -10.50 11.53 1.08
N GLU A 100 -11.25 12.43 0.46
CA GLU A 100 -11.36 13.83 0.88
C GLU A 100 -11.93 13.96 2.31
N LYS A 101 -12.96 13.16 2.66
CA LYS A 101 -13.51 13.14 4.03
C LYS A 101 -12.46 12.73 5.06
N TYR A 102 -11.68 11.69 4.78
CA TYR A 102 -10.66 11.20 5.71
C TYR A 102 -9.46 12.16 5.82
N VAL A 103 -9.03 12.75 4.71
CA VAL A 103 -7.91 13.70 4.69
C VAL A 103 -8.24 14.98 5.46
N ASN A 104 -9.50 15.42 5.45
CA ASN A 104 -9.94 16.59 6.23
C ASN A 104 -9.82 16.39 7.75
N VAL A 105 -9.87 15.15 8.25
CA VAL A 105 -9.63 14.82 9.66
C VAL A 105 -8.14 14.83 10.01
N LEU A 106 -7.24 14.65 9.03
CA LEU A 106 -5.81 14.61 9.26
C LEU A 106 -5.23 16.01 9.47
N PRO A 107 -4.36 16.21 10.48
CA PRO A 107 -3.61 17.45 10.66
C PRO A 107 -2.82 17.84 9.40
N GLN A 108 -2.88 19.11 9.03
CA GLN A 108 -2.15 19.62 7.86
C GLN A 108 -0.63 19.62 8.05
N ASP A 109 -0.16 19.57 9.29
CA ASP A 109 1.26 19.54 9.66
C ASP A 109 1.81 18.11 9.79
N SER A 110 0.97 17.10 9.61
CA SER A 110 1.44 15.71 9.54
C SER A 110 1.91 15.38 8.13
N GLN A 111 2.96 14.56 8.03
CA GLN A 111 3.50 14.08 6.75
C GLN A 111 2.40 13.46 5.88
N ASP A 112 1.63 12.53 6.43
CA ASP A 112 0.53 11.87 5.72
C ASP A 112 -0.56 12.86 5.29
N GLY A 113 -0.87 13.82 6.15
CA GLY A 113 -1.87 14.86 5.88
C GLY A 113 -1.47 15.77 4.72
N ALA A 114 -0.20 16.17 4.62
CA ALA A 114 0.31 16.94 3.50
C ALA A 114 0.39 16.07 2.22
N PHE A 115 0.89 14.84 2.34
CA PHE A 115 1.03 13.89 1.23
C PHE A 115 -0.31 13.59 0.53
N TYR A 116 -1.35 13.19 1.28
CA TYR A 116 -2.65 12.87 0.68
C TYR A 116 -3.38 14.11 0.13
N ARG A 117 -3.14 15.30 0.69
CA ARG A 117 -3.65 16.56 0.12
C ARG A 117 -2.97 16.88 -1.22
N ALA A 118 -1.68 16.60 -1.37
CA ALA A 118 -1.01 16.71 -2.65
C ALA A 118 -1.64 15.80 -3.70
N ILE A 119 -1.93 14.53 -3.36
CA ILE A 119 -2.59 13.58 -4.26
C ILE A 119 -3.98 14.09 -4.68
N LEU A 120 -4.80 14.55 -3.73
CA LEU A 120 -6.12 15.13 -4.03
C LEU A 120 -6.02 16.37 -4.92
N ALA A 121 -5.02 17.22 -4.70
CA ALA A 121 -4.78 18.39 -5.53
C ALA A 121 -4.37 18.01 -6.97
N ILE A 122 -3.54 16.97 -7.15
CA ILE A 122 -3.18 16.42 -8.48
C ILE A 122 -4.40 15.82 -9.18
N HIS A 123 -5.29 15.18 -8.45
CA HIS A 123 -6.56 14.67 -8.98
C HIS A 123 -7.47 15.82 -9.44
N LYS A 124 -7.57 16.90 -8.66
CA LYS A 124 -8.34 18.12 -8.97
C LYS A 124 -7.64 19.07 -9.96
N GLU A 125 -6.50 18.68 -10.52
CA GLU A 125 -5.67 19.48 -11.44
C GLU A 125 -5.17 20.83 -10.88
N GLN A 126 -5.09 20.93 -9.55
CA GLN A 126 -4.58 22.09 -8.83
C GLN A 126 -3.08 21.95 -8.58
N TYR A 127 -2.29 22.00 -9.65
CA TYR A 127 -0.86 21.67 -9.60
C TYR A 127 0.00 22.57 -8.71
N LYS A 128 -0.36 23.87 -8.58
CA LYS A 128 0.34 24.79 -7.67
C LYS A 128 0.20 24.37 -6.21
N VAL A 129 -1.05 24.12 -5.80
CA VAL A 129 -1.39 23.64 -4.45
C VAL A 129 -0.75 22.28 -4.19
N ALA A 130 -0.74 21.39 -5.17
CA ALA A 130 -0.05 20.11 -5.06
C ALA A 130 1.45 20.28 -4.79
N HIS A 131 2.11 21.18 -5.51
CA HIS A 131 3.54 21.47 -5.31
C HIS A 131 3.82 22.02 -3.91
N ASP A 132 2.96 22.91 -3.38
CA ASP A 132 3.12 23.45 -2.03
C ASP A 132 3.04 22.34 -0.97
N TYR A 133 2.09 21.41 -1.11
CA TYR A 133 1.97 20.26 -0.20
C TYR A 133 3.12 19.25 -0.35
N ILE A 134 3.62 19.01 -1.58
CA ILE A 134 4.80 18.16 -1.80
C ILE A 134 6.01 18.77 -1.10
N TYR A 135 6.23 20.07 -1.28
CA TYR A 135 7.32 20.79 -0.62
C TYR A 135 7.20 20.73 0.90
N LYS A 136 6.01 20.99 1.46
CA LYS A 136 5.76 20.83 2.90
C LYS A 136 6.05 19.42 3.42
N THR A 137 5.70 18.39 2.64
CA THR A 137 6.00 17.01 3.00
C THR A 137 7.51 16.74 2.99
N ARG A 138 8.26 17.32 2.05
CA ARG A 138 9.73 17.25 2.02
C ARG A 138 10.37 17.92 3.23
N GLU A 139 9.92 19.10 3.64
CA GLU A 139 10.46 19.78 4.83
C GLU A 139 10.33 18.93 6.09
N ILE A 140 9.20 18.21 6.24
CA ILE A 140 9.00 17.28 7.36
C ILE A 140 9.97 16.09 7.25
N LEU A 141 10.05 15.47 6.06
CA LEU A 141 10.95 14.34 5.81
C LEU A 141 12.43 14.68 5.95
N ASP A 142 12.84 15.91 5.67
CA ASP A 142 14.23 16.35 5.80
C ASP A 142 14.71 16.23 7.25
N THR A 143 13.84 16.53 8.22
CA THR A 143 14.17 16.36 9.64
C THR A 143 14.34 14.88 10.03
N GLU A 144 13.48 14.00 9.49
CA GLU A 144 13.52 12.55 9.74
C GLU A 144 14.76 11.90 9.09
N LEU A 145 15.05 12.29 7.84
CA LEU A 145 16.21 11.83 7.09
C LEU A 145 17.51 12.29 7.74
N THR A 146 17.61 13.55 8.16
CA THR A 146 18.80 14.08 8.82
C THR A 146 19.10 13.30 10.10
N ALA A 147 18.07 12.92 10.86
CA ALA A 147 18.24 12.11 12.07
C ALA A 147 18.70 10.67 11.76
N MET A 148 18.09 9.99 10.79
CA MET A 148 18.34 8.56 10.54
C MET A 148 19.56 8.28 9.65
N ALA A 149 19.88 9.19 8.72
CA ALA A 149 20.97 9.00 7.75
C ALA A 149 22.35 8.99 8.43
N GLY A 150 22.51 9.68 9.56
CA GLY A 150 23.73 9.67 10.35
C GLY A 150 24.04 8.32 11.00
N GLU A 151 23.02 7.46 11.19
CA GLU A 151 23.19 6.16 11.86
C GLU A 151 23.43 5.02 10.86
N SER A 152 22.56 4.88 9.87
CA SER A 152 22.71 3.88 8.81
C SER A 152 21.76 4.11 7.64
N TYR A 153 22.20 3.75 6.44
CA TYR A 153 21.34 3.75 5.26
C TYR A 153 20.09 2.86 5.43
N GLN A 154 20.23 1.70 6.09
CA GLN A 154 19.11 0.78 6.29
C GLN A 154 17.96 1.39 7.10
N ARG A 155 18.27 2.21 8.11
CA ARG A 155 17.24 2.95 8.88
C ARG A 155 16.63 4.09 8.06
N ALA A 156 17.45 4.80 7.30
CA ALA A 156 16.99 5.89 6.44
C ALA A 156 16.19 5.42 5.21
N TYR A 157 16.26 4.15 4.84
CA TYR A 157 15.69 3.63 3.60
C TYR A 157 14.18 3.89 3.47
N GLY A 158 13.40 3.74 4.55
CA GLY A 158 11.97 4.00 4.52
C GLY A 158 11.64 5.45 4.13
N ALA A 159 12.37 6.41 4.69
CA ALA A 159 12.23 7.82 4.34
C ALA A 159 12.76 8.13 2.94
N MET A 160 13.81 7.45 2.47
CA MET A 160 14.29 7.56 1.07
C MET A 160 13.22 7.11 0.06
N VAL A 161 12.48 6.04 0.36
CA VAL A 161 11.34 5.62 -0.47
C VAL A 161 10.26 6.70 -0.50
N GLN A 162 9.97 7.36 0.62
CA GLN A 162 9.00 8.47 0.64
C GLN A 162 9.46 9.66 -0.22
N VAL A 163 10.75 10.02 -0.18
CA VAL A 163 11.31 11.06 -1.06
C VAL A 163 11.21 10.68 -2.53
N GLN A 164 11.43 9.41 -2.86
CA GLN A 164 11.22 8.90 -4.22
C GLN A 164 9.77 9.07 -4.64
N ILE A 165 8.80 8.65 -3.81
CA ILE A 165 7.36 8.77 -4.07
C ILE A 165 6.96 10.25 -4.29
N LEU A 166 7.49 11.19 -3.50
CA LEU A 166 7.25 12.63 -3.69
C LEU A 166 7.80 13.14 -5.03
N SER A 167 8.97 12.67 -5.44
CA SER A 167 9.55 13.01 -6.75
C SER A 167 8.74 12.42 -7.89
N GLU A 168 8.23 11.20 -7.73
CA GLU A 168 7.34 10.56 -8.71
C GLU A 168 5.97 11.26 -8.79
N LEU A 169 5.45 11.82 -7.70
CA LEU A 169 4.24 12.67 -7.75
C LEU A 169 4.43 13.93 -8.60
N GLU A 170 5.60 14.57 -8.53
CA GLU A 170 5.92 15.69 -9.43
C GLU A 170 5.99 15.26 -10.89
N GLU A 171 6.55 14.08 -11.13
CA GLU A 171 6.62 13.49 -12.47
C GLU A 171 5.24 13.07 -13.00
N VAL A 172 4.32 12.65 -12.13
CA VAL A 172 2.90 12.44 -12.49
C VAL A 172 2.27 13.74 -13.00
N MET A 173 2.56 14.88 -12.36
CA MET A 173 2.12 16.19 -12.88
C MET A 173 2.74 16.48 -14.25
N GLN A 174 4.04 16.23 -14.42
CA GLN A 174 4.73 16.40 -15.72
C GLN A 174 4.16 15.47 -16.80
N TYR A 175 3.78 14.24 -16.44
CA TYR A 175 3.18 13.25 -17.34
C TYR A 175 1.82 13.72 -17.87
N LYS A 176 1.01 14.37 -17.02
CA LYS A 176 -0.26 14.98 -17.41
C LYS A 176 -0.06 16.17 -18.35
N LEU A 177 0.93 17.02 -18.06
CA LEU A 177 1.13 18.29 -18.75
C LEU A 177 1.94 18.20 -20.06
N VAL A 178 2.88 17.25 -20.17
CA VAL A 178 3.86 17.18 -21.28
C VAL A 178 3.86 15.79 -21.95
N PRO A 179 3.05 15.57 -23.00
CA PRO A 179 2.91 14.28 -23.67
C PRO A 179 4.24 13.71 -24.20
N GLU A 180 5.15 14.56 -24.66
CA GLU A 180 6.44 14.18 -25.24
C GLU A 180 7.35 13.48 -24.22
N ARG A 181 7.16 13.78 -22.93
CA ARG A 181 7.98 13.21 -21.85
C ARG A 181 7.45 11.86 -21.34
N ARG A 182 6.24 11.44 -21.74
CA ARG A 182 5.57 10.24 -21.20
C ARG A 182 6.40 8.97 -21.34
N HIS A 183 6.98 8.73 -22.51
CA HIS A 183 7.81 7.55 -22.76
C HIS A 183 9.07 7.55 -21.88
N THR A 184 9.75 8.71 -21.77
CA THR A 184 10.93 8.86 -20.92
C THR A 184 10.60 8.67 -19.44
N LEU A 185 9.48 9.23 -18.97
CA LEU A 185 9.03 9.07 -17.58
C LEU A 185 8.73 7.61 -17.25
N LYS A 186 8.00 6.90 -18.12
CA LYS A 186 7.75 5.45 -17.97
C LYS A 186 9.06 4.64 -17.86
N ALA A 187 10.04 4.94 -18.72
CA ALA A 187 11.34 4.26 -18.69
C ALA A 187 12.11 4.54 -17.39
N MET A 188 12.10 5.80 -16.90
CA MET A 188 12.73 6.17 -15.64
C MET A 188 12.06 5.51 -14.43
N TRP A 189 10.73 5.52 -14.36
CA TRP A 189 9.95 4.84 -13.32
C TRP A 189 10.30 3.36 -13.24
N TRP A 190 10.36 2.69 -14.40
CA TRP A 190 10.76 1.31 -14.47
C TRP A 190 12.18 1.06 -13.93
N GLN A 191 13.16 1.86 -14.38
CA GLN A 191 14.56 1.72 -13.91
C GLN A 191 14.70 1.95 -12.41
N ARG A 192 14.03 2.97 -11.84
CA ARG A 192 14.09 3.26 -10.40
C ARG A 192 13.44 2.15 -9.58
N LEU A 193 12.29 1.65 -10.01
CA LEU A 193 11.61 0.55 -9.33
C LEU A 193 12.49 -0.71 -9.27
N GLN A 194 13.24 -1.01 -10.34
CA GLN A 194 14.18 -2.12 -10.37
C GLN A 194 15.41 -1.94 -9.47
N ALA A 195 15.88 -0.69 -9.32
CA ALA A 195 17.05 -0.35 -8.51
C ALA A 195 16.74 -0.36 -7.00
N GLY A 196 15.47 -0.17 -6.62
CA GLY A 196 15.01 -0.23 -5.23
C GLY A 196 15.06 -1.63 -4.62
N GLN A 197 14.86 -1.70 -3.30
CA GLN A 197 14.70 -2.99 -2.62
C GLN A 197 13.44 -3.71 -3.10
N ARG A 198 13.50 -5.05 -3.05
CA ARG A 198 12.41 -5.93 -3.50
C ARG A 198 11.42 -6.19 -2.36
N LEU A 199 10.82 -5.12 -1.84
CA LEU A 199 9.81 -5.16 -0.79
C LEU A 199 8.42 -4.91 -1.42
N VAL A 200 7.46 -5.77 -1.12
CA VAL A 200 6.10 -5.71 -1.68
C VAL A 200 5.42 -4.40 -1.31
N GLU A 201 5.47 -4.02 -0.03
CA GLU A 201 4.83 -2.81 0.50
C GLU A 201 5.34 -1.53 -0.18
N ASP A 202 6.65 -1.43 -0.43
CA ASP A 202 7.26 -0.27 -1.10
C ASP A 202 6.87 -0.21 -2.57
N TRP A 203 6.95 -1.34 -3.27
CA TRP A 203 6.54 -1.44 -4.67
C TRP A 203 5.06 -1.08 -4.84
N GLN A 204 4.20 -1.53 -3.91
CA GLN A 204 2.78 -1.21 -3.92
C GLN A 204 2.54 0.29 -3.83
N LYS A 205 3.20 0.99 -2.90
CA LYS A 205 3.07 2.45 -2.72
C LYS A 205 3.53 3.22 -3.95
N ILE A 206 4.67 2.85 -4.52
CA ILE A 206 5.23 3.47 -5.74
C ILE A 206 4.28 3.27 -6.94
N ILE A 207 3.88 2.02 -7.20
CA ILE A 207 2.98 1.71 -8.32
C ILE A 207 1.61 2.40 -8.17
N GLN A 208 1.13 2.56 -6.92
CA GLN A 208 -0.10 3.29 -6.65
C GLN A 208 -0.02 4.76 -7.08
N VAL A 209 1.13 5.42 -6.94
CA VAL A 209 1.35 6.78 -7.47
C VAL A 209 1.27 6.79 -9.00
N HIS A 210 1.91 5.84 -9.68
CA HIS A 210 1.81 5.74 -11.15
C HIS A 210 0.38 5.52 -11.63
N SER A 211 -0.46 4.84 -10.83
CA SER A 211 -1.87 4.59 -11.16
C SER A 211 -2.74 5.86 -11.24
N LEU A 212 -2.21 7.03 -10.84
CA LEU A 212 -2.86 8.32 -11.07
C LEU A 212 -2.96 8.70 -12.55
N VAL A 213 -2.10 8.14 -13.40
CA VAL A 213 -1.99 8.46 -14.83
C VAL A 213 -1.86 7.25 -15.74
N LEU A 214 -1.58 6.06 -15.18
CA LEU A 214 -1.43 4.82 -15.94
C LEU A 214 -2.45 3.78 -15.53
N GLU A 215 -3.11 3.20 -16.51
CA GLU A 215 -3.92 2.00 -16.31
C GLU A 215 -3.02 0.74 -16.30
N PRO A 216 -3.42 -0.34 -15.60
CA PRO A 216 -2.57 -1.53 -15.51
C PRO A 216 -2.21 -2.18 -16.85
N HIS A 217 -3.06 -2.02 -17.87
CA HIS A 217 -2.80 -2.54 -19.22
C HIS A 217 -1.79 -1.70 -20.00
N GLU A 218 -1.53 -0.45 -19.61
CA GLU A 218 -0.53 0.40 -20.25
C GLU A 218 0.90 0.13 -19.75
N ASP A 219 1.03 -0.61 -18.64
CA ASP A 219 2.30 -1.02 -18.04
C ASP A 219 2.24 -2.44 -17.47
N VAL A 220 1.79 -3.38 -18.31
CA VAL A 220 1.67 -4.81 -17.95
C VAL A 220 2.97 -5.36 -17.38
N HIS A 221 4.11 -4.91 -17.90
CA HIS A 221 5.42 -5.41 -17.49
C HIS A 221 5.70 -5.14 -16.00
N THR A 222 5.45 -3.92 -15.52
CA THR A 222 5.62 -3.56 -14.12
C THR A 222 4.72 -4.39 -13.21
N TRP A 223 3.44 -4.52 -13.57
CA TRP A 223 2.47 -5.30 -12.78
C TRP A 223 2.79 -6.80 -12.76
N LEU A 224 3.28 -7.38 -13.86
CA LEU A 224 3.75 -8.78 -13.87
C LEU A 224 4.97 -8.98 -12.98
N LYS A 225 5.89 -8.02 -12.96
CA LYS A 225 7.06 -8.07 -12.07
C LYS A 225 6.65 -7.96 -10.60
N TYR A 226 5.69 -7.08 -10.30
CA TYR A 226 5.10 -6.94 -8.97
C TYR A 226 4.39 -8.23 -8.53
N ALA A 227 3.53 -8.82 -9.37
CA ALA A 227 2.90 -10.11 -9.08
C ALA A 227 3.93 -11.22 -8.80
N ALA A 228 4.99 -11.28 -9.59
CA ALA A 228 6.08 -12.23 -9.37
C ALA A 228 6.84 -11.98 -8.06
N LEU A 229 6.97 -10.71 -7.63
CA LEU A 229 7.53 -10.35 -6.33
C LEU A 229 6.63 -10.83 -5.18
N CYS A 230 5.34 -10.51 -5.24
CA CYS A 230 4.34 -10.96 -4.26
C CYS A 230 4.33 -12.49 -4.12
N ARG A 231 4.41 -13.22 -5.23
CA ARG A 231 4.51 -14.69 -5.20
C ARG A 231 5.78 -15.17 -4.50
N LYS A 232 6.93 -14.54 -4.75
CA LYS A 232 8.21 -14.93 -4.14
C LYS A 232 8.32 -14.57 -2.65
N SER A 233 7.62 -13.53 -2.21
CA SER A 233 7.57 -13.13 -0.80
C SER A 233 6.56 -13.93 0.03
N GLY A 234 5.75 -14.81 -0.61
CA GLY A 234 4.69 -15.56 0.06
C GLY A 234 3.33 -14.83 0.10
N SER A 235 3.25 -13.61 -0.43
CA SER A 235 2.03 -12.79 -0.48
C SER A 235 1.11 -13.23 -1.64
N MET A 236 0.62 -14.47 -1.59
CA MET A 236 -0.11 -15.11 -2.69
C MET A 236 -1.40 -14.37 -3.07
N ARG A 237 -2.16 -13.88 -2.08
CA ARG A 237 -3.39 -13.11 -2.33
C ARG A 237 -3.15 -11.86 -3.19
N LEU A 238 -2.08 -11.12 -2.89
CA LEU A 238 -1.69 -9.94 -3.66
C LEU A 238 -1.24 -10.30 -5.09
N SER A 239 -0.52 -11.42 -5.24
CA SER A 239 -0.16 -11.95 -6.56
C SER A 239 -1.41 -12.29 -7.37
N HIS A 240 -2.35 -13.02 -6.79
CA HIS A 240 -3.60 -13.41 -7.42
C HIS A 240 -4.38 -12.18 -7.90
N LYS A 241 -4.66 -11.23 -6.99
CA LYS A 241 -5.39 -9.99 -7.30
C LYS A 241 -4.75 -9.17 -8.40
N THR A 242 -3.43 -9.05 -8.39
CA THR A 242 -2.70 -8.31 -9.44
C THR A 242 -2.90 -8.97 -10.80
N LEU A 243 -2.85 -10.30 -10.86
CA LEU A 243 -3.01 -11.04 -12.11
C LEU A 243 -4.47 -11.01 -12.60
N VAL A 244 -5.45 -11.14 -11.70
CA VAL A 244 -6.87 -10.96 -12.03
C VAL A 244 -7.14 -9.56 -12.57
N LYS A 245 -6.55 -8.51 -11.97
CA LYS A 245 -6.64 -7.13 -12.47
C LYS A 245 -6.11 -7.00 -13.91
N LEU A 246 -5.04 -7.73 -14.25
CA LEU A 246 -4.48 -7.74 -15.61
C LEU A 246 -5.28 -8.63 -16.59
N LEU A 247 -5.91 -9.70 -16.11
CA LEU A 247 -6.74 -10.60 -16.93
C LEU A 247 -8.12 -10.01 -17.24
N GLY A 248 -8.64 -9.13 -16.37
CA GLY A 248 -9.93 -8.48 -16.52
C GLY A 248 -11.13 -9.29 -16.04
N TYR A 249 -10.92 -10.54 -15.59
CA TYR A 249 -11.90 -11.37 -14.90
C TYR A 249 -11.19 -12.34 -13.97
N ASP A 250 -11.93 -12.93 -13.04
CA ASP A 250 -11.41 -13.93 -12.11
C ASP A 250 -11.63 -15.36 -12.66
N PRO A 251 -10.54 -16.10 -12.96
CA PRO A 251 -10.64 -17.50 -13.37
C PRO A 251 -11.06 -18.46 -12.25
N GLU A 252 -10.90 -18.10 -10.97
CA GLU A 252 -11.38 -18.91 -9.83
C GLU A 252 -12.90 -18.86 -9.71
N GLU A 253 -13.52 -17.71 -9.98
CA GLU A 253 -14.98 -17.56 -10.01
C GLU A 253 -15.61 -18.22 -11.25
N ASN A 254 -14.84 -18.34 -12.35
CA ASN A 254 -15.32 -18.87 -13.63
C ASN A 254 -14.44 -20.02 -14.17
N PRO A 255 -14.41 -21.19 -13.51
CA PRO A 255 -13.49 -22.29 -13.83
C PRO A 255 -13.79 -22.96 -15.19
N HIS A 256 -14.96 -22.72 -15.78
CA HIS A 256 -15.35 -23.26 -17.07
C HIS A 256 -14.81 -22.46 -18.27
N LEU A 257 -14.35 -21.22 -18.05
CA LEU A 257 -13.78 -20.38 -19.10
C LEU A 257 -12.30 -20.71 -19.28
N ALA A 258 -11.90 -20.95 -20.53
CA ALA A 258 -10.49 -21.06 -20.87
C ALA A 258 -9.77 -19.73 -20.59
N LEU A 259 -8.52 -19.82 -20.13
CA LEU A 259 -7.70 -18.64 -19.89
C LEU A 259 -7.49 -17.85 -21.20
N PRO A 260 -7.47 -16.51 -21.18
CA PRO A 260 -7.38 -15.71 -22.39
C PRO A 260 -6.07 -15.93 -23.13
N HIS A 261 -6.14 -15.86 -24.46
CA HIS A 261 -4.97 -15.85 -25.33
C HIS A 261 -4.52 -14.44 -25.74
N THR A 262 -5.29 -13.40 -25.37
CA THR A 262 -5.03 -11.99 -25.74
C THR A 262 -3.73 -11.46 -25.14
N CYS A 263 -3.39 -11.88 -23.93
CA CYS A 263 -2.16 -11.49 -23.22
C CYS A 263 -1.42 -12.73 -22.71
N PRO A 264 -0.67 -13.45 -23.58
CA PRO A 264 -0.08 -14.75 -23.24
C PRO A 264 0.91 -14.67 -22.06
N GLN A 265 1.57 -13.51 -21.89
CA GLN A 265 2.49 -13.27 -20.78
C GLN A 265 1.76 -13.25 -19.42
N VAL A 266 0.57 -12.65 -19.37
CA VAL A 266 -0.26 -12.59 -18.16
C VAL A 266 -0.82 -13.96 -17.84
N THR A 267 -1.35 -14.65 -18.84
CA THR A 267 -1.85 -16.03 -18.71
C THR A 267 -0.76 -16.97 -18.20
N PHE A 268 0.46 -16.88 -18.71
CA PHE A 268 1.59 -17.67 -18.22
C PHE A 268 2.02 -17.31 -16.80
N ALA A 269 1.93 -16.03 -16.41
CA ALA A 269 2.18 -15.64 -15.03
C ALA A 269 1.09 -16.18 -14.07
N TYR A 270 -0.17 -16.23 -14.53
CA TYR A 270 -1.27 -16.82 -13.79
C TYR A 270 -1.12 -18.33 -13.60
N THR A 271 -0.74 -19.09 -14.63
CA THR A 271 -0.49 -20.53 -14.47
C THR A 271 0.69 -20.81 -13.52
N LYS A 272 1.73 -19.98 -13.54
CA LYS A 272 2.83 -20.03 -12.54
C LYS A 272 2.38 -19.71 -11.11
N HIS A 273 1.35 -18.89 -10.97
CA HIS A 273 0.74 -18.61 -9.68
C HIS A 273 -0.06 -19.81 -9.19
N LEU A 274 -0.92 -20.38 -10.03
CA LEU A 274 -1.69 -21.59 -9.72
C LEU A 274 -0.83 -22.78 -9.32
N TRP A 275 0.35 -22.96 -9.94
CA TRP A 275 1.28 -24.02 -9.56
C TRP A 275 1.92 -23.82 -8.17
N ALA A 276 2.02 -22.58 -7.71
CA ALA A 276 2.69 -22.24 -6.45
C ALA A 276 1.74 -22.23 -5.24
N VAL A 277 0.43 -22.24 -5.49
CA VAL A 277 -0.64 -22.39 -4.49
C VAL A 277 -0.83 -23.87 -4.20
#